data_AF-A0A7C9K8H5-F1
#
_entry.id   AF-A0A7C9K8H5-F1
#
_cell.length_a   1.000
_cell.length_b   1.000
_cell.length_c   1.000
_cell.angle_alpha   90.00
_cell.angle_beta   90.00
_cell.angle_gamma   90.00
#
_symmetry.space_group_name_H-M   'P 1'
#
loop_
_entity.id
_entity.type
_entity.pdbx_description
1 polymer ?
#
loop_
_entity_poly.entity_id
_entity_poly.type
_entity_poly.pdbx_seq_one_letter_code
_entity_poly.pdbx_strand_id
1 'polypeptide(L)'
;MRLPISLKIFSITTALLALMVIVTWISVLNFRQLNNQVRALSDYYLPLQQQVASVEILIRQQIVHMERVLAGMEVARPDAEYLAKESNGFDMRGVNADQIVDSSLRMLAEAEAEKDFELDRVTLAVLGKQLPSIQTARQHFHMTFRLFQIEAQEGSPRSEKIVREALLREKDTVDIEIGKTIDLLNKLTQDTATQAKAEEERATTLNWIITAIATVLGLIFAGFVTRSLVEPVKRLLGGTRAVEAGDLDIEILVQTHDELATLAHSFNHMVVGLREKEHIRSTFGQYVDPRVVRTLLENRMPADGGERQVMSVFFSDLAGFTKMCEGLTPDAAVRFLNRYFSLMSEVVRSQQGIVDKYIGDSVMAFWGPPFTDPADHARLCCIAALEQMARMETFRAALPELFGVRHALPEVNVRMGIASGDVTVGSIGSETSRGYTVIGDTVNLASRLEQANKFYGTSILVSEATRDFAGDTLAFREIDSLRVSGRLEPERVFDLMDYTESQSEAGRQLAQAYEAALGLYRKQDWDGAEAAFRACLEVVPADRPSQVMLDRIAAFRQTPPEAGWDGVWVAMSK
;
A
#
# COMPACT_ATOMS: atom_id res chain seq x y z
N MET A 1 -10.67 8.66 24.71
CA MET A 1 -9.37 9.19 24.19
C MET A 1 -8.73 8.12 23.33
N ARG A 2 -8.37 8.46 22.08
CA ARG A 2 -7.64 7.55 21.18
C ARG A 2 -6.21 7.39 21.73
N LEU A 3 -5.79 6.16 22.02
CA LEU A 3 -4.42 5.90 22.48
C LEU A 3 -3.49 5.93 21.25
N PRO A 4 -2.48 6.81 21.23
CA PRO A 4 -1.62 6.95 20.06
C PRO A 4 -0.76 5.70 19.86
N ILE A 5 -0.42 5.38 18.61
CA ILE A 5 0.46 4.25 18.26
C ILE A 5 1.79 4.35 19.01
N SER A 6 2.32 5.57 19.18
CA SER A 6 3.55 5.81 19.95
C SER A 6 3.43 5.36 21.40
N LEU A 7 2.28 5.57 22.05
CA LEU A 7 2.03 5.12 23.42
C LEU A 7 1.86 3.60 23.48
N LYS A 8 1.29 2.96 22.45
CA LYS A 8 1.30 1.49 22.33
C LYS A 8 2.74 0.98 22.29
N ILE A 9 3.56 1.45 21.35
CA ILE A 9 4.97 1.05 21.20
C ILE A 9 5.79 1.34 22.47
N PHE A 10 5.56 2.50 23.09
CA PHE A 10 6.23 2.87 24.33
C PHE A 10 5.83 1.94 25.48
N SER A 11 4.53 1.76 25.72
CA SER A 11 4.03 0.84 26.77
C SER A 11 4.54 -0.60 26.58
N ILE A 12 4.72 -1.02 25.32
CA ILE A 12 5.29 -2.32 24.98
C ILE A 12 6.75 -2.42 25.45
N THR A 13 7.55 -1.43 25.09
CA THR A 13 8.96 -1.37 25.44
C THR A 13 9.14 -1.29 26.95
N THR A 14 8.30 -0.47 27.62
CA THR A 14 8.29 -0.36 29.07
C THR A 14 7.92 -1.67 29.77
N ALA A 15 6.91 -2.40 29.27
CA ALA A 15 6.50 -3.68 29.85
C ALA A 15 7.60 -4.75 29.71
N LEU A 16 8.26 -4.83 28.55
CA LEU A 16 9.38 -5.75 28.33
C LEU A 16 10.59 -5.40 29.21
N LEU A 17 10.93 -4.11 29.32
CA LEU A 17 12.00 -3.66 30.23
C LEU A 17 11.66 -3.97 31.69
N ALA A 18 10.43 -3.71 32.13
CA ALA A 18 9.98 -4.02 33.48
C ALA A 18 10.07 -5.52 33.76
N LEU A 19 9.64 -6.38 32.82
CA LEU A 19 9.78 -7.82 32.91
C LEU A 19 11.26 -8.24 33.04
N MET A 20 12.14 -7.66 32.21
CA MET A 20 13.58 -7.94 32.27
C MET A 20 14.20 -7.55 33.62
N VAL A 21 13.82 -6.38 34.16
CA VAL A 21 14.26 -5.92 35.48
C VAL A 21 13.78 -6.86 36.58
N ILE A 22 12.51 -7.29 36.54
CA ILE A 22 11.95 -8.22 37.53
C ILE A 22 12.68 -9.57 37.49
N VAL A 23 12.88 -10.14 36.30
CA VAL A 23 13.62 -11.41 36.14
C VAL A 23 15.04 -11.29 36.67
N THR A 24 15.73 -10.20 36.33
CA THR A 24 17.11 -9.94 36.79
C THR A 24 17.15 -9.80 38.30
N TRP A 25 16.22 -9.04 38.88
CA TRP A 25 16.13 -8.82 40.33
C TRP A 25 15.91 -10.13 41.08
N ILE A 26 14.96 -10.98 40.63
CA ILE A 26 14.71 -12.28 41.25
C ILE A 26 15.93 -13.20 41.12
N SER A 27 16.59 -13.21 39.96
CA SER A 27 17.82 -13.99 39.77
C SER A 27 18.94 -13.55 40.72
N VAL A 28 19.10 -12.25 40.95
CA VAL A 28 20.08 -11.71 41.91
C VAL A 28 19.74 -12.13 43.34
N LEU A 29 18.46 -12.09 43.73
CA LEU A 29 18.02 -12.53 45.06
C LEU A 29 18.32 -14.02 45.29
N ASN A 30 18.03 -14.88 44.31
CA ASN A 30 18.32 -16.32 44.40
C ASN A 30 19.83 -16.61 44.51
N PHE A 31 20.66 -15.85 43.78
CA PHE A 31 22.11 -16.05 43.79
C PHE A 31 22.78 -15.63 45.10
N ARG A 32 22.22 -14.64 45.81
CA ARG A 32 22.75 -14.21 47.12
C ARG A 32 22.76 -15.34 48.14
N GLN A 33 21.72 -16.17 48.16
CA GLN A 33 21.62 -17.27 49.13
C GLN A 33 22.70 -18.34 48.88
N LEU A 34 22.88 -18.74 47.62
CA LEU A 34 23.96 -19.65 47.22
C LEU A 34 25.36 -19.10 47.58
N ASN A 35 25.58 -17.81 47.30
CA ASN A 35 26.86 -17.15 47.57
C ASN A 35 27.22 -17.15 49.07
N ASN A 36 26.22 -17.16 49.96
CA ASN A 36 26.47 -17.30 51.39
C ASN A 36 27.04 -18.70 51.70
N GLN A 37 26.37 -19.78 51.33
CA GLN A 37 26.85 -21.14 51.65
C GLN A 37 28.28 -21.41 51.13
N VAL A 38 28.59 -20.94 49.92
CA VAL A 38 29.91 -21.10 49.31
C VAL A 38 31.00 -20.33 50.08
N ARG A 39 30.71 -19.11 50.53
CA ARG A 39 31.66 -18.31 51.33
C ARG A 39 31.92 -18.92 52.71
N ALA A 40 30.90 -19.42 53.42
CA ALA A 40 31.11 -20.11 54.69
C ALA A 40 32.08 -21.31 54.55
N LEU A 41 31.93 -22.07 53.47
CA LEU A 41 32.76 -23.22 53.20
C LEU A 41 34.21 -22.83 52.86
N SER A 42 34.38 -21.85 51.96
CA SER A 42 35.68 -21.36 51.47
C SER A 42 36.49 -20.63 52.55
N ASP A 43 35.84 -19.72 53.27
CA ASP A 43 36.56 -18.71 54.05
C ASP A 43 36.75 -19.16 55.52
N TYR A 44 35.91 -20.10 56.00
CA TYR A 44 35.93 -20.54 57.40
C TYR A 44 36.07 -22.05 57.58
N TYR A 45 35.13 -22.88 57.08
CA TYR A 45 35.12 -24.30 57.42
C TYR A 45 36.32 -25.07 56.87
N LEU A 46 36.69 -24.87 55.60
CA LEU A 46 37.87 -25.53 55.00
C LEU A 46 39.19 -25.10 55.67
N PRO A 47 39.47 -23.79 55.88
CA PRO A 47 40.64 -23.36 56.64
C PRO A 47 40.68 -23.89 58.07
N LEU A 48 39.54 -23.90 58.78
CA LEU A 48 39.43 -24.43 60.14
C LEU A 48 39.72 -25.94 60.17
N GLN A 49 39.26 -26.69 59.16
CA GLN A 49 39.60 -28.10 58.97
C GLN A 49 41.09 -28.33 58.84
N GLN A 50 41.77 -27.50 58.02
CA GLN A 50 43.20 -27.58 57.82
C GLN A 50 43.99 -27.26 59.11
N GLN A 51 43.52 -26.29 59.90
CA GLN A 51 44.15 -25.94 61.17
C GLN A 51 43.97 -27.06 62.20
N VAL A 52 42.78 -27.62 62.39
CA VAL A 52 42.53 -28.72 63.32
C VAL A 52 43.33 -29.97 62.91
N ALA A 53 43.41 -30.30 61.62
CA ALA A 53 44.25 -31.38 61.13
C ALA A 53 45.75 -31.14 61.43
N SER A 54 46.20 -29.88 61.34
CA SER A 54 47.58 -29.50 61.70
C SER A 54 47.84 -29.67 63.20
N VAL A 55 46.87 -29.34 64.05
CA VAL A 55 46.92 -29.60 65.50
C VAL A 55 47.03 -31.09 65.79
N GLU A 56 46.25 -31.93 65.10
CA GLU A 56 46.29 -33.39 65.25
C GLU A 56 47.68 -33.95 64.91
N ILE A 57 48.26 -33.50 63.80
CA ILE A 57 49.62 -33.89 63.40
C ILE A 57 50.63 -33.50 64.48
N LEU A 58 50.54 -32.28 65.03
CA LEU A 58 51.45 -31.81 66.07
C LEU A 58 51.29 -32.59 67.37
N ILE A 59 50.06 -32.91 67.78
CA ILE A 59 49.78 -33.72 68.97
C ILE A 59 50.30 -35.15 68.78
N ARG A 60 50.06 -35.78 67.62
CA ARG A 60 50.63 -37.10 67.32
C ARG A 60 52.16 -37.08 67.37
N GLN A 61 52.80 -36.04 66.83
CA GLN A 61 54.25 -35.85 66.94
C GLN A 61 54.70 -35.65 68.39
N GLN A 62 53.93 -34.89 69.18
CA GLN A 62 54.16 -34.68 70.61
C GLN A 62 54.11 -36.02 71.38
N ILE A 63 53.10 -36.86 71.13
CA ILE A 63 52.96 -38.20 71.71
C ILE A 63 54.16 -39.09 71.34
N VAL A 64 54.62 -39.04 70.09
CA VAL A 64 55.82 -39.81 69.67
C VAL A 64 57.07 -39.39 70.45
N HIS A 65 57.26 -38.09 70.68
CA HIS A 65 58.37 -37.60 71.52
C HIS A 65 58.23 -38.09 72.97
N MET A 66 57.03 -38.09 73.54
CA MET A 66 56.75 -38.66 74.87
C MET A 66 57.10 -40.16 74.92
N GLU A 67 56.64 -40.95 73.95
CA GLU A 67 56.91 -42.40 73.89
C GLU A 67 58.41 -42.70 73.76
N ARG A 68 59.14 -41.88 73.00
CA ARG A 68 60.61 -41.98 72.90
C ARG A 68 61.32 -41.64 74.20
N VAL A 69 60.83 -40.65 74.95
CA VAL A 69 61.36 -40.33 76.29
C VAL A 69 61.08 -41.47 77.26
N LEU A 70 59.85 -42.01 77.28
CA LEU A 70 59.48 -43.16 78.11
C LEU A 70 60.37 -44.37 77.81
N ALA A 71 60.53 -44.73 76.54
CA ALA A 71 61.39 -45.84 76.12
C ALA A 71 62.87 -45.60 76.44
N GLY A 72 63.36 -44.36 76.27
CA GLY A 72 64.75 -44.01 76.58
C GLY A 72 65.08 -44.07 78.07
N MET A 73 64.10 -43.87 78.96
CA MET A 73 64.26 -43.98 80.41
C MET A 73 64.28 -45.44 80.90
N GLU A 74 63.71 -46.39 80.15
CA GLU A 74 63.70 -47.82 80.50
C GLU A 74 65.04 -48.53 80.21
N VAL A 75 65.98 -47.87 79.53
CA VAL A 75 67.32 -48.41 79.20
C VAL A 75 68.25 -48.34 80.42
N ALA A 76 69.09 -49.36 80.62
CA ALA A 76 69.98 -49.49 81.79
C ALA A 76 70.93 -48.30 82.05
N ARG A 77 71.20 -47.46 81.02
CA ARG A 77 71.93 -46.19 81.12
C ARG A 77 71.29 -45.16 80.18
N PRO A 78 70.39 -44.29 80.67
CA PRO A 78 69.73 -43.28 79.85
C PRO A 78 70.71 -42.21 79.34
N ASP A 79 70.57 -41.82 78.06
CA ASP A 79 71.33 -40.70 77.46
C ASP A 79 70.61 -39.37 77.73
N ALA A 80 71.23 -38.53 78.56
CA ALA A 80 70.67 -37.25 78.97
C ALA A 80 70.51 -36.25 77.80
N GLU A 81 71.41 -36.27 76.81
CA GLU A 81 71.34 -35.35 75.66
C GLU A 81 70.19 -35.75 74.72
N TYR A 82 70.03 -37.05 74.47
CA TYR A 82 68.89 -37.58 73.72
C TYR A 82 67.55 -37.29 74.41
N LEU A 83 67.43 -37.55 75.71
CA LEU A 83 66.20 -37.29 76.46
C LEU A 83 65.84 -35.80 76.50
N ALA A 84 66.83 -34.91 76.66
CA ALA A 84 66.61 -33.47 76.60
C ALA A 84 66.14 -33.01 75.21
N LYS A 85 66.71 -33.57 74.14
CA LYS A 85 66.29 -33.29 72.77
C LYS A 85 64.85 -33.72 72.50
N GLU A 86 64.48 -34.95 72.88
CA GLU A 86 63.11 -35.44 72.69
C GLU A 86 62.11 -34.70 73.60
N SER A 87 62.50 -34.32 74.82
CA SER A 87 61.69 -33.44 75.68
C SER A 87 61.46 -32.07 75.06
N ASN A 88 62.50 -31.42 74.52
CA ASN A 88 62.34 -30.14 73.81
C ASN A 88 61.44 -30.29 72.58
N GLY A 89 61.54 -31.43 71.87
CA GLY A 89 60.65 -31.79 70.77
C GLY A 89 59.18 -31.86 71.22
N PHE A 90 58.91 -32.52 72.34
CA PHE A 90 57.59 -32.56 72.98
C PHE A 90 57.06 -31.15 73.27
N ASP A 91 57.89 -30.29 73.88
CA ASP A 91 57.50 -28.92 74.25
C ASP A 91 57.14 -28.07 73.04
N MET A 92 58.02 -28.05 72.03
CA MET A 92 57.83 -27.25 70.82
C MET A 92 56.56 -27.65 70.07
N ARG A 93 56.27 -28.95 69.97
CA ARG A 93 55.04 -29.43 69.31
C ARG A 93 53.80 -29.02 70.10
N GLY A 94 53.86 -29.09 71.43
CA GLY A 94 52.79 -28.62 72.30
C GLY A 94 52.50 -27.12 72.15
N VAL A 95 53.53 -26.27 72.14
CA VAL A 95 53.39 -24.82 71.96
C VAL A 95 52.85 -24.49 70.57
N ASN A 96 53.38 -25.13 69.53
CA ASN A 96 52.89 -24.90 68.16
C ASN A 96 51.43 -25.33 68.00
N ALA A 97 51.00 -26.41 68.68
CA ALA A 97 49.61 -26.84 68.67
C ALA A 97 48.69 -25.79 69.32
N ASP A 98 49.06 -25.25 70.48
CA ASP A 98 48.32 -24.17 71.13
C ASP A 98 48.21 -22.92 70.24
N GLN A 99 49.31 -22.52 69.59
CA GLN A 99 49.32 -21.36 68.69
C GLN A 99 48.34 -21.51 67.53
N ILE A 100 48.21 -22.72 66.98
CA ILE A 100 47.24 -23.00 65.91
C ILE A 100 45.81 -22.97 66.47
N VAL A 101 45.55 -23.55 67.65
CA VAL A 101 44.23 -23.50 68.30
C VAL A 101 43.81 -22.05 68.59
N ASP A 102 44.72 -21.21 69.11
CA ASP A 102 44.47 -19.79 69.32
C ASP A 102 44.17 -19.05 68.01
N SER A 103 44.85 -19.43 66.92
CA SER A 103 44.57 -18.91 65.58
C SER A 103 43.18 -19.34 65.09
N SER A 104 42.78 -20.59 65.32
CA SER A 104 41.44 -21.11 64.97
C SER A 104 40.34 -20.39 65.73
N LEU A 105 40.55 -20.09 67.02
CA LEU A 105 39.61 -19.32 67.83
C LEU A 105 39.46 -17.88 67.35
N ARG A 106 40.56 -17.23 66.90
CA ARG A 106 40.48 -15.90 66.27
C ARG A 106 39.67 -15.93 64.97
N MET A 107 39.90 -16.92 64.11
CA MET A 107 39.14 -17.07 62.87
C MET A 107 37.64 -17.27 63.13
N LEU A 108 37.27 -18.05 64.16
CA LEU A 108 35.87 -18.20 64.56
C LEU A 108 35.28 -16.91 65.09
N ALA A 109 36.02 -16.14 65.89
CA ALA A 109 35.55 -14.84 66.40
C ALA A 109 35.35 -13.81 65.26
N GLU A 110 36.21 -13.83 64.26
CA GLU A 110 36.05 -13.03 63.03
C GLU A 110 34.79 -13.46 62.26
N ALA A 111 34.56 -14.77 62.12
CA ALA A 111 33.36 -15.33 61.50
C ALA A 111 32.07 -14.92 62.21
N GLU A 112 32.06 -14.88 63.54
CA GLU A 112 30.90 -14.46 64.35
C GLU A 112 30.63 -12.94 64.27
N ALA A 113 31.66 -12.14 64.03
CA ALA A 113 31.57 -10.68 63.95
C ALA A 113 31.06 -10.18 62.58
N GLU A 114 31.18 -11.01 61.54
CA GLU A 114 30.74 -10.72 60.17
C GLU A 114 29.20 -10.58 60.13
N LYS A 115 28.68 -9.35 59.92
CA LYS A 115 27.23 -9.08 59.94
C LYS A 115 26.53 -9.34 58.61
N ASP A 116 27.27 -9.36 57.51
CA ASP A 116 26.73 -9.54 56.16
C ASP A 116 26.41 -11.00 55.84
N PHE A 117 26.63 -11.90 56.81
CA PHE A 117 26.59 -13.33 56.62
C PHE A 117 25.77 -14.03 57.72
N GLU A 118 24.72 -14.77 57.37
CA GLU A 118 24.03 -15.66 58.32
C GLU A 118 24.76 -17.00 58.42
N LEU A 119 25.83 -17.04 59.22
CA LEU A 119 26.44 -18.31 59.64
C LEU A 119 25.53 -18.91 60.69
N ASP A 120 25.43 -20.23 60.72
CA ASP A 120 24.71 -20.92 61.78
C ASP A 120 25.43 -20.68 63.11
N ARG A 121 24.97 -19.66 63.84
CA ARG A 121 25.53 -19.23 65.13
C ARG A 121 25.51 -20.35 66.16
N VAL A 122 24.57 -21.28 66.05
CA VAL A 122 24.50 -22.46 66.93
C VAL A 122 25.71 -23.36 66.68
N THR A 123 26.03 -23.56 65.40
CA THR A 123 27.17 -24.36 64.95
C THR A 123 28.52 -23.73 65.32
N LEU A 124 28.69 -22.42 65.08
CA LEU A 124 29.90 -21.69 65.49
C LEU A 124 30.11 -21.72 67.01
N ALA A 125 29.03 -21.55 67.79
CA ALA A 125 29.09 -21.62 69.25
C ALA A 125 29.48 -23.01 69.78
N VAL A 126 29.15 -24.09 69.06
CA VAL A 126 29.59 -25.45 69.42
C VAL A 126 31.09 -25.60 69.17
N LEU A 127 31.59 -25.17 68.02
CA LEU A 127 33.02 -25.18 67.67
C LEU A 127 33.86 -24.32 68.64
N GLY A 128 33.35 -23.13 68.99
CA GLY A 128 33.98 -22.22 69.96
C GLY A 128 34.08 -22.80 71.37
N LYS A 129 33.26 -23.82 71.71
CA LYS A 129 33.37 -24.57 72.97
C LYS A 129 34.28 -25.80 72.87
N GLN A 130 34.38 -26.42 71.69
CA GLN A 130 35.18 -27.63 71.49
C GLN A 130 36.68 -27.33 71.35
N LEU A 131 37.07 -26.28 70.62
CA LEU A 131 38.49 -25.93 70.45
C LEU A 131 39.25 -25.68 71.78
N PRO A 132 38.70 -24.94 72.76
CA PRO A 132 39.36 -24.76 74.06
C PRO A 132 39.51 -26.08 74.84
N SER A 133 38.66 -27.08 74.59
CA SER A 133 38.76 -28.39 75.25
C SER A 133 40.01 -29.17 74.79
N ILE A 134 40.38 -29.07 73.50
CA ILE A 134 41.65 -29.60 72.99
C ILE A 134 42.84 -28.96 73.70
N GLN A 135 42.83 -27.62 73.79
CA GLN A 135 43.90 -26.86 74.44
C GLN A 135 44.03 -27.27 75.92
N THR A 136 42.89 -27.40 76.62
CA THR A 136 42.83 -27.81 78.03
C THR A 136 43.39 -29.22 78.22
N ALA A 137 42.90 -30.19 77.45
CA ALA A 137 43.36 -31.57 77.52
C ALA A 137 44.87 -31.66 77.22
N ARG A 138 45.35 -30.93 76.20
CA ARG A 138 46.77 -30.93 75.81
C ARG A 138 47.65 -30.30 76.89
N GLN A 139 47.19 -29.23 77.54
CA GLN A 139 47.90 -28.61 78.67
C GLN A 139 47.99 -29.57 79.87
N HIS A 140 46.92 -30.30 80.18
CA HIS A 140 46.93 -31.32 81.23
C HIS A 140 47.88 -32.48 80.88
N PHE A 141 47.87 -32.94 79.63
CA PHE A 141 48.81 -33.92 79.11
C PHE A 141 50.26 -33.45 79.22
N HIS A 142 50.54 -32.21 78.82
CA HIS A 142 51.86 -31.61 78.92
C HIS A 142 52.34 -31.49 80.37
N MET A 143 51.48 -31.01 81.27
CA MET A 143 51.79 -30.88 82.70
C MET A 143 52.07 -32.25 83.33
N THR A 144 51.26 -33.26 83.00
CA THR A 144 51.41 -34.62 83.52
C THR A 144 52.70 -35.26 83.00
N PHE A 145 53.12 -34.95 81.79
CA PHE A 145 54.42 -35.38 81.27
C PHE A 145 55.59 -34.74 82.04
N ARG A 146 55.49 -33.45 82.39
CA ARG A 146 56.50 -32.79 83.24
C ARG A 146 56.57 -33.40 84.64
N LEU A 147 55.41 -33.66 85.25
CA LEU A 147 55.34 -34.37 86.53
C LEU A 147 55.97 -35.75 86.43
N PHE A 148 55.74 -36.48 85.34
CA PHE A 148 56.36 -37.76 85.08
C PHE A 148 57.89 -37.64 85.02
N GLN A 149 58.42 -36.66 84.28
CA GLN A 149 59.87 -36.45 84.17
C GLN A 149 60.53 -36.13 85.52
N ILE A 150 59.88 -35.34 86.37
CA ILE A 150 60.36 -35.01 87.71
C ILE A 150 60.36 -36.27 88.60
N GLU A 151 59.24 -37.00 88.61
CA GLU A 151 59.09 -38.20 89.45
C GLU A 151 60.03 -39.34 89.00
N ALA A 152 60.34 -39.44 87.71
CA ALA A 152 61.31 -40.39 87.19
C ALA A 152 62.76 -40.08 87.60
N GLN A 153 63.08 -38.81 87.93
CA GLN A 153 64.42 -38.39 88.38
C GLN A 153 64.59 -38.41 89.90
N GLU A 154 63.57 -37.98 90.65
CA GLU A 154 63.68 -37.69 92.09
C GLU A 154 62.70 -38.50 92.95
N GLY A 155 61.82 -39.29 92.33
CA GLY A 155 60.66 -39.92 92.96
C GLY A 155 60.84 -41.37 93.44
N SER A 156 59.73 -41.98 93.86
CA SER A 156 59.67 -43.41 94.20
C SER A 156 59.14 -44.25 93.02
N PRO A 157 59.54 -45.54 92.87
CA PRO A 157 59.03 -46.40 91.80
C PRO A 157 57.49 -46.53 91.78
N ARG A 158 56.84 -46.36 92.94
CA ARG A 158 55.37 -46.41 93.06
C ARG A 158 54.72 -45.14 92.52
N SER A 159 55.26 -43.98 92.84
CA SER A 159 54.72 -42.69 92.40
C SER A 159 54.98 -42.48 90.91
N GLU A 160 56.15 -42.86 90.40
CA GLU A 160 56.45 -42.85 88.97
C GLU A 160 55.41 -43.67 88.17
N LYS A 161 55.09 -44.89 88.62
CA LYS A 161 54.07 -45.73 87.98
C LYS A 161 52.68 -45.06 87.97
N ILE A 162 52.28 -44.42 89.06
CA ILE A 162 51.00 -43.71 89.16
C ILE A 162 50.94 -42.54 88.17
N VAL A 163 52.01 -41.75 88.09
CA VAL A 163 52.08 -40.61 87.17
C VAL A 163 52.16 -41.09 85.72
N ARG A 164 52.82 -42.21 85.43
CA ARG A 164 52.82 -42.86 84.11
C ARG A 164 51.40 -43.31 83.69
N GLU A 165 50.64 -43.93 84.58
CA GLU A 165 49.24 -44.30 84.33
C GLU A 165 48.33 -43.07 84.17
N ALA A 166 48.61 -41.97 84.86
CA ALA A 166 47.92 -40.69 84.65
C ALA A 166 48.28 -40.09 83.28
N LEU A 167 49.55 -40.09 82.89
CA LEU A 167 50.03 -39.58 81.60
C LEU A 167 49.38 -40.29 80.42
N LEU A 168 49.28 -41.62 80.47
CA LEU A 168 48.60 -42.40 79.43
C LEU A 168 47.09 -42.08 79.35
N ARG A 169 46.44 -41.83 80.49
CA ARG A 169 45.03 -41.38 80.50
C ARG A 169 44.86 -39.98 79.91
N GLU A 170 45.78 -39.06 80.19
CA GLU A 170 45.74 -37.72 79.60
C GLU A 170 46.04 -37.77 78.08
N LYS A 171 46.94 -38.65 77.63
CA LYS A 171 47.14 -38.93 76.19
C LYS A 171 45.83 -39.34 75.53
N ASP A 172 45.15 -40.34 76.08
CA ASP A 172 43.88 -40.83 75.53
C ASP A 172 42.81 -39.74 75.54
N THR A 173 42.78 -38.90 76.59
CA THR A 173 41.86 -37.76 76.69
C THR A 173 42.08 -36.74 75.57
N VAL A 174 43.34 -36.41 75.27
CA VAL A 174 43.68 -35.50 74.16
C VAL A 174 43.24 -36.09 72.81
N ASP A 175 43.54 -37.37 72.57
CA ASP A 175 43.15 -38.07 71.34
C ASP A 175 41.62 -38.09 71.15
N ILE A 176 40.86 -38.22 72.25
CA ILE A 176 39.39 -38.17 72.23
C ILE A 176 38.87 -36.76 71.90
N GLU A 177 39.38 -35.70 72.55
CA GLU A 177 38.89 -34.34 72.32
C GLU A 177 39.21 -33.83 70.90
N ILE A 178 40.37 -34.20 70.35
CA ILE A 178 40.67 -33.85 68.96
C ILE A 178 39.81 -34.62 67.97
N GLY A 179 39.57 -35.92 68.23
CA GLY A 179 38.67 -36.74 67.42
C GLY A 179 37.25 -36.17 67.35
N LYS A 180 36.68 -35.77 68.51
CA LYS A 180 35.36 -35.11 68.56
C LYS A 180 35.29 -33.84 67.71
N THR A 181 36.34 -33.02 67.75
CA THR A 181 36.38 -31.76 67.01
C THR A 181 36.52 -32.00 65.50
N ILE A 182 37.34 -32.96 65.09
CA ILE A 182 37.48 -33.38 63.69
C ILE A 182 36.16 -33.93 63.16
N ASP A 183 35.50 -34.83 63.90
CA ASP A 183 34.23 -35.43 63.50
C ASP A 183 33.12 -34.37 63.36
N LEU A 184 33.04 -33.45 64.32
CA LEU A 184 32.12 -32.33 64.25
C LEU A 184 32.37 -31.49 63.00
N LEU A 185 33.63 -31.12 62.75
CA LEU A 185 33.97 -30.21 61.67
C LEU A 185 33.87 -30.85 60.28
N ASN A 186 34.18 -32.15 60.16
CA ASN A 186 33.91 -32.94 58.96
C ASN A 186 32.40 -32.99 58.67
N LYS A 187 31.59 -33.26 59.69
CA LYS A 187 30.13 -33.29 59.55
C LYS A 187 29.58 -31.93 59.10
N LEU A 188 30.03 -30.85 59.73
CA LEU A 188 29.60 -29.50 59.37
C LEU A 188 30.01 -29.13 57.94
N THR A 189 31.25 -29.42 57.56
CA THR A 189 31.74 -29.16 56.21
C THR A 189 30.94 -29.94 55.16
N GLN A 190 30.64 -31.21 55.44
CA GLN A 190 29.83 -32.06 54.55
C GLN A 190 28.38 -31.56 54.47
N ASP A 191 27.74 -31.27 55.61
CA ASP A 191 26.36 -30.78 55.67
C ASP A 191 26.24 -29.45 54.90
N THR A 192 27.14 -28.49 55.14
CA THR A 192 27.17 -27.22 54.41
C THR A 192 27.44 -27.40 52.92
N ALA A 193 28.35 -28.28 52.51
CA ALA A 193 28.59 -28.57 51.09
C ALA A 193 27.36 -29.16 50.39
N THR A 194 26.64 -30.08 51.05
CA THR A 194 25.41 -30.65 50.50
C THR A 194 24.28 -29.63 50.41
N GLN A 195 24.15 -28.75 51.41
CA GLN A 195 23.20 -27.64 51.37
C GLN A 195 23.52 -26.65 50.24
N ALA A 196 24.78 -26.26 50.08
CA ALA A 196 25.22 -25.38 48.99
C ALA A 196 24.84 -25.95 47.61
N LYS A 197 25.13 -27.24 47.38
CA LYS A 197 24.78 -27.92 46.12
C LYS A 197 23.27 -27.97 45.89
N ALA A 198 22.49 -28.29 46.94
CA ALA A 198 21.03 -28.33 46.83
C ALA A 198 20.43 -26.94 46.56
N GLU A 199 20.99 -25.88 47.15
CA GLU A 199 20.59 -24.50 46.86
C GLU A 199 20.99 -24.07 45.45
N GLU A 200 22.15 -24.51 44.94
CA GLU A 200 22.58 -24.26 43.55
C GLU A 200 21.61 -24.87 42.54
N GLU A 201 21.26 -26.16 42.73
CA GLU A 201 20.30 -26.86 41.87
C GLU A 201 18.91 -26.19 41.91
N ARG A 202 18.46 -25.75 43.10
CA ARG A 202 17.19 -25.01 43.23
C ARG A 202 17.25 -23.65 42.53
N ALA A 203 18.31 -22.87 42.74
CA ALA A 203 18.48 -21.54 42.16
C ALA A 203 18.56 -21.60 40.62
N THR A 204 19.32 -22.55 40.07
CA THR A 204 19.43 -22.78 38.62
C THR A 204 18.09 -23.21 38.02
N THR A 205 17.37 -24.14 38.66
CA THR A 205 16.05 -24.58 38.22
C THR A 205 15.03 -23.43 38.22
N LEU A 206 14.98 -22.64 39.30
CA LEU A 206 14.10 -21.47 39.39
C LEU A 206 14.42 -20.43 38.31
N ASN A 207 15.70 -20.15 38.05
CA ASN A 207 16.12 -19.22 37.00
C ASN A 207 15.68 -19.68 35.61
N TRP A 208 15.79 -20.98 35.29
CA TRP A 208 15.29 -21.54 34.04
C TRP A 208 13.77 -21.42 33.91
N ILE A 209 13.02 -21.69 34.98
CA ILE A 209 11.55 -21.54 35.00
C ILE A 209 11.15 -20.08 34.75
N ILE A 210 11.75 -19.13 35.47
CA ILE A 210 11.46 -17.70 35.32
C ILE A 210 11.79 -17.22 33.90
N THR A 211 12.93 -17.65 33.36
CA THR A 211 13.35 -17.30 31.99
C THR A 211 12.38 -17.87 30.95
N ALA A 212 11.90 -19.10 31.12
CA ALA A 212 10.92 -19.72 30.23
C ALA A 212 9.59 -18.96 30.27
N ILE A 213 9.08 -18.62 31.46
CA ILE A 213 7.84 -17.83 31.62
C ILE A 213 7.99 -16.46 30.95
N ALA A 214 9.10 -15.76 31.19
CA ALA A 214 9.37 -14.46 30.60
C ALA A 214 9.43 -14.53 29.07
N THR A 215 10.03 -15.59 28.52
CA THR A 215 10.10 -15.82 27.07
C THR A 215 8.71 -16.04 26.46
N VAL A 216 7.87 -16.87 27.09
CA VAL A 216 6.50 -17.12 26.61
C VAL A 216 5.67 -15.84 26.65
N LEU A 217 5.74 -15.08 27.75
CA LEU A 217 5.06 -13.78 27.85
C LEU A 217 5.54 -12.81 26.76
N GLY A 218 6.85 -12.75 26.53
CA GLY A 218 7.44 -11.94 25.46
C GLY A 218 6.93 -12.32 24.07
N LEU A 219 6.82 -13.62 23.77
CA LEU A 219 6.30 -14.11 22.49
C LEU A 219 4.80 -13.82 22.29
N ILE A 220 3.97 -14.07 23.31
CA ILE A 220 2.54 -13.73 23.27
C ILE A 220 2.36 -12.24 22.99
N PHE A 221 3.14 -11.42 23.69
CA PHE A 221 3.08 -9.98 23.56
C PHE A 221 3.55 -9.52 22.16
N ALA A 222 4.67 -10.06 21.65
CA ALA A 222 5.14 -9.79 20.28
C ALA A 222 4.09 -10.17 19.21
N GLY A 223 3.38 -11.29 19.38
CA GLY A 223 2.29 -11.71 18.51
C GLY A 223 1.12 -10.73 18.50
N PHE A 224 0.72 -10.23 19.69
CA PHE A 224 -0.32 -9.20 19.81
C PHE A 224 0.06 -7.91 19.08
N VAL A 225 1.31 -7.44 19.27
CA VAL A 225 1.82 -6.22 18.62
C VAL A 225 1.80 -6.36 17.11
N THR A 226 2.31 -7.48 16.61
CA THR A 226 2.36 -7.78 15.17
C THR A 226 0.97 -7.70 14.55
N ARG A 227 -0.04 -8.34 15.16
CA ARG A 227 -1.42 -8.29 14.66
C ARG A 227 -2.03 -6.88 14.77
N SER A 228 -1.74 -6.16 15.84
CA SER A 228 -2.32 -4.83 16.07
C SER A 228 -1.79 -3.72 15.16
N LEU A 229 -0.57 -3.85 14.64
CA LEU A 229 0.10 -2.82 13.81
C LEU A 229 0.30 -3.26 12.36
N VAL A 230 0.79 -4.48 12.12
CA VAL A 230 1.20 -4.90 10.77
C VAL A 230 -0.01 -5.20 9.88
N GLU A 231 -1.07 -5.80 10.44
CA GLU A 231 -2.22 -6.21 9.66
C GLU A 231 -3.03 -5.02 9.08
N PRO A 232 -3.37 -3.97 9.84
CA PRO A 232 -4.03 -2.79 9.28
C PRO A 232 -3.18 -2.09 8.21
N VAL A 233 -1.86 -2.02 8.41
CA VAL A 233 -0.93 -1.42 7.43
C VAL A 233 -0.91 -2.23 6.13
N LYS A 234 -0.89 -3.57 6.20
CA LYS A 234 -1.00 -4.43 5.01
C LYS A 234 -2.32 -4.22 4.27
N ARG A 235 -3.44 -4.04 4.99
CA ARG A 235 -4.75 -3.75 4.39
C ARG A 235 -4.74 -2.39 3.69
N LEU A 236 -4.16 -1.35 4.29
CA LEU A 236 -3.97 -0.03 3.67
C LEU A 236 -3.14 -0.09 2.39
N LEU A 237 -2.03 -0.81 2.41
CA LEU A 237 -1.18 -1.01 1.24
C LEU A 237 -1.94 -1.77 0.13
N GLY A 238 -2.69 -2.81 0.50
CA GLY A 238 -3.53 -3.56 -0.43
C GLY A 238 -4.60 -2.69 -1.08
N GLY A 239 -5.33 -1.90 -0.28
CA GLY A 239 -6.33 -0.97 -0.80
C GLY A 239 -5.74 0.10 -1.70
N THR A 240 -4.57 0.62 -1.36
CA THR A 240 -3.87 1.60 -2.22
C THR A 240 -3.53 1.01 -3.60
N ARG A 241 -3.01 -0.23 -3.64
CA ARG A 241 -2.72 -0.94 -4.91
C ARG A 241 -3.98 -1.25 -5.72
N ALA A 242 -5.11 -1.54 -5.06
CA ALA A 242 -6.38 -1.75 -5.75
C ALA A 242 -6.86 -0.46 -6.45
N VAL A 243 -6.80 0.67 -5.75
CA VAL A 243 -7.13 1.99 -6.32
C VAL A 243 -6.19 2.35 -7.48
N GLU A 244 -4.90 2.05 -7.36
CA GLU A 244 -3.92 2.24 -8.46
C GLU A 244 -4.27 1.39 -9.70
N ALA A 245 -4.82 0.19 -9.50
CA ALA A 245 -5.31 -0.67 -10.57
C ALA A 245 -6.69 -0.25 -11.12
N GLY A 246 -7.30 0.81 -10.59
CA GLY A 246 -8.61 1.34 -11.02
C GLY A 246 -9.81 0.78 -10.27
N ASP A 247 -9.62 -0.04 -9.24
CA ASP A 247 -10.72 -0.50 -8.38
C ASP A 247 -11.06 0.58 -7.35
N LEU A 248 -12.15 1.31 -7.63
CA LEU A 248 -12.68 2.35 -6.76
C LEU A 248 -13.80 1.85 -5.85
N ASP A 249 -14.15 0.56 -5.85
CA ASP A 249 -15.20 -0.01 -5.00
C ASP A 249 -14.67 -0.56 -3.67
N ILE A 250 -13.35 -0.54 -3.49
CA ILE A 250 -12.70 -1.00 -2.28
C ILE A 250 -13.02 -0.11 -1.07
N GLU A 251 -13.29 -0.75 0.06
CA GLU A 251 -13.45 -0.10 1.36
C GLU A 251 -12.58 -0.82 2.40
N ILE A 252 -11.78 -0.04 3.12
CA ILE A 252 -10.92 -0.59 4.17
C ILE A 252 -11.64 -0.49 5.50
N LEU A 253 -12.07 -1.63 6.02
CA LEU A 253 -12.62 -1.75 7.36
C LEU A 253 -11.48 -1.86 8.39
N VAL A 254 -11.24 -0.77 9.11
CA VAL A 254 -10.28 -0.74 10.23
C VAL A 254 -11.03 -0.61 11.54
N GLN A 255 -10.89 -1.63 12.40
CA GLN A 255 -11.52 -1.70 13.73
C GLN A 255 -10.64 -1.11 14.84
N THR A 256 -9.52 -0.47 14.51
CA THR A 256 -8.65 0.15 15.50
C THR A 256 -9.22 1.49 15.98
N HIS A 257 -8.70 2.00 17.10
CA HIS A 257 -9.14 3.25 17.72
C HIS A 257 -7.98 4.26 17.86
N ASP A 258 -7.04 4.21 16.91
CA ASP A 258 -5.78 4.96 16.89
C ASP A 258 -5.60 5.76 15.58
N GLU A 259 -4.39 6.21 15.29
CA GLU A 259 -4.06 6.93 14.07
C GLU A 259 -4.24 6.07 12.81
N LEU A 260 -4.12 4.74 12.89
CA LEU A 260 -4.40 3.85 11.74
C LEU A 260 -5.88 3.91 11.35
N ALA A 261 -6.79 4.03 12.31
CA ALA A 261 -8.21 4.20 12.05
C ALA A 261 -8.49 5.55 11.37
N THR A 262 -7.78 6.60 11.82
CA THR A 262 -7.89 7.93 11.22
C THR A 262 -7.40 7.90 9.77
N LEU A 263 -6.25 7.27 9.53
CA LEU A 263 -5.68 7.10 8.18
C LEU A 263 -6.61 6.29 7.26
N ALA A 264 -7.20 5.21 7.77
CA ALA A 264 -8.16 4.41 7.00
C ALA A 264 -9.43 5.18 6.66
N HIS A 265 -9.95 5.99 7.59
CA HIS A 265 -11.10 6.83 7.30
C HIS A 265 -10.77 7.90 6.25
N SER A 266 -9.62 8.56 6.35
CA SER A 266 -9.14 9.51 5.34
C SER A 266 -8.93 8.84 3.97
N PHE A 267 -8.40 7.62 3.95
CA PHE A 267 -8.28 6.82 2.73
C PHE A 267 -9.65 6.52 2.11
N ASN A 268 -10.60 5.98 2.87
CA ASN A 268 -11.94 5.67 2.36
C ASN A 268 -12.64 6.93 1.84
N HIS A 269 -12.53 8.06 2.55
CA HIS A 269 -13.08 9.34 2.09
C HIS A 269 -12.45 9.80 0.76
N MET A 270 -11.15 9.64 0.59
CA MET A 270 -10.48 9.92 -0.68
C MET A 270 -10.99 9.01 -1.81
N VAL A 271 -11.16 7.70 -1.57
CA VAL A 271 -11.69 6.74 -2.56
C VAL A 271 -13.12 7.11 -2.97
N VAL A 272 -13.98 7.49 -2.02
CA VAL A 272 -15.33 7.99 -2.32
C VAL A 272 -15.26 9.22 -3.24
N GLY A 273 -14.39 10.19 -2.93
CA GLY A 273 -14.20 11.36 -3.77
C GLY A 273 -13.66 11.04 -5.18
N LEU A 274 -12.81 10.01 -5.33
CA LEU A 274 -12.36 9.53 -6.63
C LEU A 274 -13.50 8.86 -7.42
N ARG A 275 -14.30 8.03 -6.75
CA ARG A 275 -15.47 7.37 -7.34
C ARG A 275 -16.50 8.39 -7.82
N GLU A 276 -16.77 9.42 -7.03
CA GLU A 276 -17.68 10.50 -7.40
C GLU A 276 -17.16 11.28 -8.61
N LYS A 277 -15.86 11.61 -8.65
CA LYS A 277 -15.24 12.25 -9.82
C LYS A 277 -15.33 11.39 -11.08
N GLU A 278 -15.10 10.09 -10.96
CA GLU A 278 -15.23 9.16 -12.09
C GLU A 278 -16.68 9.08 -12.56
N HIS A 279 -17.63 9.02 -11.63
CA HIS A 279 -19.05 9.02 -11.96
C HIS A 279 -19.46 10.31 -12.68
N ILE A 280 -19.07 11.48 -12.17
CA ILE A 280 -19.27 12.78 -12.81
C ILE A 280 -18.69 12.74 -14.23
N ARG A 281 -17.44 12.30 -14.39
CA ARG A 281 -16.78 12.20 -15.70
C ARG A 281 -17.56 11.29 -16.66
N SER A 282 -18.01 10.13 -16.19
CA SER A 282 -18.76 9.16 -16.99
C SER A 282 -20.13 9.70 -17.42
N THR A 283 -20.82 10.42 -16.53
CA THR A 283 -22.14 11.01 -16.79
C THR A 283 -22.01 12.21 -17.73
N PHE A 284 -21.08 13.15 -17.47
CA PHE A 284 -20.84 14.29 -18.36
C PHE A 284 -20.34 13.89 -19.75
N GLY A 285 -19.59 12.78 -19.86
CA GLY A 285 -19.15 12.22 -21.15
C GLY A 285 -20.29 11.75 -22.06
N GLN A 286 -21.51 11.60 -21.55
CA GLN A 286 -22.70 11.32 -22.37
C GLN A 286 -23.31 12.59 -22.99
N TYR A 287 -22.99 13.77 -22.45
CA TYR A 287 -23.55 15.05 -22.89
C TYR A 287 -22.57 15.88 -23.71
N VAL A 288 -21.26 15.64 -23.60
CA VAL A 288 -20.21 16.37 -24.30
C VAL A 288 -19.20 15.37 -24.86
N ASP A 289 -18.73 15.58 -26.10
CA ASP A 289 -17.69 14.72 -26.70
C ASP A 289 -16.44 14.67 -25.79
N PRO A 290 -15.96 13.48 -25.39
CA PRO A 290 -14.81 13.34 -24.49
C PRO A 290 -13.54 14.04 -24.99
N ARG A 291 -13.39 14.24 -26.31
CA ARG A 291 -12.27 14.98 -26.91
C ARG A 291 -12.34 16.47 -26.56
N VAL A 292 -13.53 17.07 -26.54
CA VAL A 292 -13.73 18.46 -26.12
C VAL A 292 -13.37 18.61 -24.64
N VAL A 293 -13.89 17.74 -23.78
CA VAL A 293 -13.59 17.76 -22.33
C VAL A 293 -12.09 17.65 -22.06
N ARG A 294 -11.42 16.69 -22.70
CA ARG A 294 -9.97 16.50 -22.56
C ARG A 294 -9.19 17.73 -23.01
N THR A 295 -9.55 18.31 -24.15
CA THR A 295 -8.82 19.46 -24.71
C THR A 295 -8.97 20.71 -23.83
N LEU A 296 -10.14 20.89 -23.22
CA LEU A 296 -10.38 21.95 -22.23
C LEU A 296 -9.57 21.71 -20.92
N LEU A 297 -9.55 20.47 -20.41
CA LEU A 297 -8.80 20.14 -19.18
C LEU A 297 -7.27 20.24 -19.34
N GLU A 298 -6.75 19.92 -20.54
CA GLU A 298 -5.33 20.01 -20.84
C GLU A 298 -4.87 21.45 -21.14
N ASN A 299 -5.76 22.45 -21.03
CA ASN A 299 -5.51 23.85 -21.39
C ASN A 299 -4.94 24.03 -22.80
N ARG A 300 -5.21 23.10 -23.72
CA ARG A 300 -4.78 23.21 -25.12
C ARG A 300 -5.64 24.21 -25.91
N MET A 301 -6.72 24.70 -25.31
CA MET A 301 -7.58 25.74 -25.87
C MET A 301 -7.98 26.72 -24.77
N PRO A 302 -8.14 28.02 -25.08
CA PRO A 302 -8.66 29.00 -24.14
C PRO A 302 -10.06 28.61 -23.65
N ALA A 303 -10.28 28.61 -22.34
CA ALA A 303 -11.60 28.42 -21.74
C ALA A 303 -12.54 29.63 -21.96
N ASP A 304 -11.95 30.79 -22.24
CA ASP A 304 -12.61 32.06 -22.53
C ASP A 304 -12.25 32.53 -23.94
N GLY A 305 -13.27 32.77 -24.77
CA GLY A 305 -13.12 33.29 -26.13
C GLY A 305 -13.34 32.25 -27.24
N GLY A 306 -13.18 32.70 -28.48
CA GLY A 306 -13.23 31.86 -29.66
C GLY A 306 -12.06 32.17 -30.59
N GLU A 307 -11.63 31.16 -31.32
CA GLU A 307 -10.54 31.24 -32.28
C GLU A 307 -11.10 31.14 -33.70
N ARG A 308 -10.59 31.97 -34.61
CA ARG A 308 -10.98 31.90 -36.02
C ARG A 308 -10.21 30.77 -36.69
N GLN A 309 -10.93 29.80 -37.22
CA GLN A 309 -10.39 28.60 -37.86
C GLN A 309 -11.15 28.31 -39.15
N VAL A 310 -10.47 27.73 -40.14
CA VAL A 310 -11.13 27.18 -41.33
C VAL A 310 -11.60 25.77 -40.98
N MET A 311 -12.91 25.55 -41.07
CA MET A 311 -13.54 24.29 -40.66
C MET A 311 -14.66 23.92 -41.63
N SER A 312 -15.05 22.65 -41.64
CA SER A 312 -16.28 22.20 -42.30
C SER A 312 -17.39 22.06 -41.29
N VAL A 313 -18.54 22.66 -41.59
CA VAL A 313 -19.75 22.60 -40.78
C VAL A 313 -20.78 21.78 -41.53
N PHE A 314 -21.47 20.92 -40.79
CA PHE A 314 -22.46 19.98 -41.28
C PHE A 314 -23.77 20.19 -40.57
N PHE A 315 -24.85 20.17 -41.33
CA PHE A 315 -26.21 20.02 -40.83
C PHE A 315 -26.87 18.83 -41.50
N SER A 316 -27.60 18.02 -40.75
CA SER A 316 -28.55 17.06 -41.30
C SER A 316 -29.93 17.23 -40.67
N ASP A 317 -30.99 17.04 -41.44
CA ASP A 317 -32.38 17.09 -40.97
C ASP A 317 -33.22 15.97 -41.58
N LEU A 318 -34.23 15.48 -40.85
CA LEU A 318 -35.10 14.41 -41.34
C LEU A 318 -36.25 15.00 -42.16
N ALA A 319 -36.32 14.61 -43.44
CA ALA A 319 -37.34 15.09 -44.34
C ALA A 319 -38.76 14.70 -43.86
N GLY A 320 -39.55 15.69 -43.48
CA GLY A 320 -40.95 15.49 -43.08
C GLY A 320 -41.14 14.99 -41.64
N PHE A 321 -40.11 15.10 -40.79
CA PHE A 321 -40.15 14.63 -39.41
C PHE A 321 -41.32 15.20 -38.59
N THR A 322 -41.59 16.51 -38.68
CA THR A 322 -42.70 17.14 -37.95
C THR A 322 -44.03 16.42 -38.20
N LYS A 323 -44.35 16.15 -39.47
CA LYS A 323 -45.57 15.44 -39.87
C LYS A 323 -45.56 13.98 -39.41
N MET A 324 -44.39 13.34 -39.40
CA MET A 324 -44.24 11.98 -38.90
C MET A 324 -44.50 11.90 -37.38
N CYS A 325 -44.01 12.87 -36.61
CA CYS A 325 -44.15 12.91 -35.16
C CYS A 325 -45.58 13.18 -34.67
N GLU A 326 -46.43 13.84 -35.46
CA GLU A 326 -47.86 14.00 -35.16
C GLU A 326 -48.57 12.65 -34.97
N GLY A 327 -48.08 11.59 -35.62
CA GLY A 327 -48.61 10.23 -35.50
C GLY A 327 -47.98 9.36 -34.41
N LEU A 328 -47.01 9.86 -33.65
CA LEU A 328 -46.24 9.08 -32.67
C LEU A 328 -46.57 9.42 -31.23
N THR A 329 -46.47 8.42 -30.35
CA THR A 329 -46.43 8.69 -28.91
C THR A 329 -45.09 9.36 -28.55
N PRO A 330 -45.05 10.20 -27.50
CA PRO A 330 -43.81 10.86 -27.09
C PRO A 330 -42.65 9.88 -26.85
N ASP A 331 -42.94 8.74 -26.22
CA ASP A 331 -41.96 7.69 -25.93
C ASP A 331 -41.44 6.98 -27.20
N ALA A 332 -42.30 6.75 -28.20
CA ALA A 332 -41.88 6.22 -29.49
C ALA A 332 -41.03 7.24 -30.28
N ALA A 333 -41.40 8.52 -30.25
CA ALA A 333 -40.64 9.60 -30.87
C ALA A 333 -39.24 9.74 -30.24
N VAL A 334 -39.13 9.65 -28.91
CA VAL A 334 -37.83 9.68 -28.20
C VAL A 334 -36.97 8.46 -28.56
N ARG A 335 -37.53 7.24 -28.59
CA ARG A 335 -36.77 6.05 -29.03
C ARG A 335 -36.29 6.18 -30.47
N PHE A 336 -37.15 6.68 -31.36
CA PHE A 336 -36.81 6.93 -32.75
C PHE A 336 -35.65 7.92 -32.88
N LEU A 337 -35.74 9.08 -32.23
CA LEU A 337 -34.71 10.11 -32.24
C LEU A 337 -33.39 9.59 -31.65
N ASN A 338 -33.43 8.93 -30.48
CA ASN A 338 -32.23 8.38 -29.86
C ASN A 338 -31.55 7.34 -30.76
N ARG A 339 -32.31 6.50 -31.45
CA ARG A 339 -31.76 5.53 -32.40
C ARG A 339 -31.16 6.19 -33.63
N TYR A 340 -31.84 7.20 -34.18
CA TYR A 340 -31.35 7.99 -35.31
C TYR A 340 -30.06 8.73 -34.95
N PHE A 341 -30.06 9.51 -33.86
CA PHE A 341 -28.90 10.24 -33.38
C PHE A 341 -27.73 9.32 -33.05
N SER A 342 -27.97 8.16 -32.43
CA SER A 342 -26.90 7.20 -32.17
C SER A 342 -26.20 6.76 -33.46
N LEU A 343 -26.97 6.44 -34.50
CA LEU A 343 -26.45 5.98 -35.79
C LEU A 343 -25.71 7.09 -36.53
N MET A 344 -26.27 8.29 -36.57
CA MET A 344 -25.67 9.44 -37.26
C MET A 344 -24.40 9.92 -36.56
N SER A 345 -24.44 10.05 -35.23
CA SER A 345 -23.31 10.53 -34.42
C SER A 345 -22.16 9.55 -34.37
N GLU A 346 -22.42 8.23 -34.47
CA GLU A 346 -21.36 7.23 -34.61
C GLU A 346 -20.52 7.46 -35.87
N VAL A 347 -21.18 7.73 -37.01
CA VAL A 347 -20.50 8.02 -38.28
C VAL A 347 -19.68 9.30 -38.16
N VAL A 348 -20.27 10.39 -37.65
CA VAL A 348 -19.56 11.67 -37.44
C VAL A 348 -18.27 11.44 -36.65
N ARG A 349 -18.35 10.72 -35.53
CA ARG A 349 -17.20 10.44 -34.67
C ARG A 349 -16.18 9.53 -35.35
N SER A 350 -16.61 8.52 -36.11
CA SER A 350 -15.71 7.61 -36.83
C SER A 350 -14.88 8.32 -37.90
N GLN A 351 -15.46 9.38 -38.48
CA GLN A 351 -14.79 10.27 -39.43
C GLN A 351 -14.18 11.50 -38.75
N GLN A 352 -13.83 11.41 -37.46
CA GLN A 352 -13.15 12.44 -36.67
C GLN A 352 -13.93 13.74 -36.42
N GLY A 353 -15.18 13.85 -36.85
CA GLY A 353 -16.03 15.02 -36.61
C GLY A 353 -16.49 15.11 -35.16
N ILE A 354 -16.87 16.31 -34.73
CA ILE A 354 -17.46 16.59 -33.42
C ILE A 354 -18.93 16.93 -33.63
N VAL A 355 -19.82 16.19 -32.94
CA VAL A 355 -21.23 16.59 -32.85
C VAL A 355 -21.31 17.78 -31.90
N ASP A 356 -21.77 18.92 -32.42
CA ASP A 356 -21.93 20.15 -31.64
C ASP A 356 -23.21 20.07 -30.82
N LYS A 357 -24.35 19.88 -31.49
CA LYS A 357 -25.66 19.77 -30.83
C LYS A 357 -26.71 19.12 -31.71
N TYR A 358 -27.81 18.73 -31.07
CA TYR A 358 -29.05 18.33 -31.72
C TYR A 358 -30.06 19.47 -31.63
N ILE A 359 -30.75 19.78 -32.72
CA ILE A 359 -31.75 20.86 -32.80
C ILE A 359 -33.04 20.27 -33.36
N GLY A 360 -33.99 19.90 -32.49
CA GLY A 360 -35.15 19.13 -32.94
C GLY A 360 -34.71 17.74 -33.43
N ASP A 361 -34.96 17.44 -34.70
CA ASP A 361 -34.46 16.26 -35.42
C ASP A 361 -33.16 16.50 -36.20
N SER A 362 -32.65 17.72 -36.18
CA SER A 362 -31.42 18.06 -36.88
C SER A 362 -30.17 17.70 -36.07
N VAL A 363 -29.11 17.28 -36.77
CA VAL A 363 -27.76 17.09 -36.21
C VAL A 363 -26.85 18.18 -36.75
N MET A 364 -26.16 18.89 -35.86
CA MET A 364 -25.10 19.83 -36.20
C MET A 364 -23.75 19.25 -35.80
N ALA A 365 -22.80 19.25 -36.72
CA ALA A 365 -21.44 18.76 -36.48
C ALA A 365 -20.40 19.63 -37.20
N PHE A 366 -19.14 19.51 -36.78
CA PHE A 366 -18.03 20.18 -37.43
C PHE A 366 -16.75 19.35 -37.47
N TRP A 367 -15.88 19.67 -38.42
CA TRP A 367 -14.55 19.09 -38.61
C TRP A 367 -13.53 20.21 -38.72
N GLY A 368 -12.40 20.05 -38.02
CA GLY A 368 -11.27 20.97 -38.07
C GLY A 368 -10.43 20.94 -36.79
N PRO A 369 -9.39 21.77 -36.72
CA PRO A 369 -8.48 21.79 -35.58
C PRO A 369 -9.19 22.10 -34.25
N PRO A 370 -8.72 21.52 -33.13
CA PRO A 370 -7.63 20.54 -33.00
C PRO A 370 -8.07 19.07 -33.18
N PHE A 371 -9.33 18.81 -33.58
CA PHE A 371 -9.91 17.47 -33.58
C PHE A 371 -9.72 16.70 -34.89
N THR A 372 -9.58 17.44 -35.99
CA THR A 372 -9.36 16.91 -37.34
C THR A 372 -8.21 17.69 -37.97
N ASP A 373 -7.42 17.01 -38.80
CA ASP A 373 -6.36 17.66 -39.59
C ASP A 373 -6.95 18.75 -40.50
N PRO A 374 -6.35 19.97 -40.55
CA PRO A 374 -6.79 21.03 -41.46
C PRO A 374 -6.84 20.62 -42.94
N ALA A 375 -6.04 19.64 -43.38
CA ALA A 375 -6.07 19.19 -44.78
C ALA A 375 -7.24 18.25 -45.09
N ASP A 376 -7.86 17.66 -44.07
CA ASP A 376 -8.83 16.57 -44.23
C ASP A 376 -10.27 16.95 -43.83
N HIS A 377 -10.49 18.12 -43.23
CA HIS A 377 -11.78 18.47 -42.62
C HIS A 377 -12.97 18.35 -43.58
N ALA A 378 -12.84 18.83 -44.81
CA ALA A 378 -13.92 18.80 -45.81
C ALA A 378 -14.12 17.40 -46.39
N ARG A 379 -13.03 16.71 -46.68
CA ARG A 379 -13.06 15.34 -47.20
C ARG A 379 -13.72 14.38 -46.21
N LEU A 380 -13.31 14.40 -44.94
CA LEU A 380 -13.88 13.55 -43.89
C LEU A 380 -15.34 13.91 -43.59
N CYS A 381 -15.70 15.19 -43.63
CA CYS A 381 -17.10 15.62 -43.50
C CYS A 381 -17.98 15.07 -44.63
N CYS A 382 -17.51 15.15 -45.88
CA CYS A 382 -18.23 14.59 -47.04
C CYS A 382 -18.34 13.05 -46.97
N ILE A 383 -17.27 12.36 -46.57
CA ILE A 383 -17.28 10.91 -46.34
C ILE A 383 -18.31 10.55 -45.27
N ALA A 384 -18.36 11.30 -44.16
CA ALA A 384 -19.36 11.07 -43.12
C ALA A 384 -20.79 11.21 -43.66
N ALA A 385 -21.05 12.17 -44.54
CA ALA A 385 -22.36 12.36 -45.15
C ALA A 385 -22.76 11.18 -46.06
N LEU A 386 -21.83 10.68 -46.89
CA LEU A 386 -22.05 9.49 -47.72
C LEU A 386 -22.28 8.24 -46.87
N GLU A 387 -21.48 8.04 -45.82
CA GLU A 387 -21.64 6.91 -44.90
C GLU A 387 -22.96 6.99 -44.12
N GLN A 388 -23.37 8.17 -43.66
CA GLN A 388 -24.68 8.35 -43.03
C GLN A 388 -25.82 8.01 -44.00
N MET A 389 -25.70 8.40 -45.27
CA MET A 389 -26.66 8.03 -46.31
C MET A 389 -26.76 6.51 -46.47
N ALA A 390 -25.63 5.80 -46.51
CA ALA A 390 -25.60 4.34 -46.57
C ALA A 390 -26.23 3.69 -45.32
N ARG A 391 -26.02 4.28 -44.13
CA ARG A 391 -26.61 3.79 -42.88
C ARG A 391 -28.12 3.99 -42.79
N MET A 392 -28.70 4.88 -43.58
CA MET A 392 -30.16 5.08 -43.62
C MET A 392 -30.92 3.84 -44.08
N GLU A 393 -30.33 2.96 -44.89
CA GLU A 393 -30.97 1.68 -45.24
C GLU A 393 -31.11 0.77 -44.02
N THR A 394 -30.05 0.69 -43.21
CA THR A 394 -30.07 -0.07 -41.95
C THR A 394 -31.08 0.55 -40.97
N PHE A 395 -31.15 1.88 -40.91
CA PHE A 395 -32.13 2.59 -40.08
C PHE A 395 -33.56 2.28 -40.52
N ARG A 396 -33.84 2.35 -41.83
CA ARG A 396 -35.15 2.05 -42.42
C ARG A 396 -35.58 0.61 -42.14
N ALA A 397 -34.66 -0.34 -42.16
CA ALA A 397 -34.94 -1.74 -41.80
C ALA A 397 -35.33 -1.94 -40.33
N ALA A 398 -34.90 -1.04 -39.43
CA ALA A 398 -35.23 -1.09 -38.00
C ALA A 398 -36.55 -0.37 -37.64
N LEU A 399 -37.14 0.40 -38.56
CA LEU A 399 -38.39 1.14 -38.32
C LEU A 399 -39.58 0.26 -37.89
N PRO A 400 -39.82 -0.95 -38.44
CA PRO A 400 -40.97 -1.77 -38.02
C PRO A 400 -40.98 -2.07 -36.51
N GLU A 401 -39.80 -2.30 -35.92
CA GLU A 401 -39.64 -2.57 -34.49
C GLU A 401 -39.85 -1.31 -33.65
N LEU A 402 -39.30 -0.18 -34.09
CA LEU A 402 -39.39 1.11 -33.37
C LEU A 402 -40.83 1.65 -33.30
N PHE A 403 -41.60 1.45 -34.38
CA PHE A 403 -42.97 1.94 -34.51
C PHE A 403 -44.03 0.90 -34.12
N GLY A 404 -43.64 -0.37 -33.92
CA GLY A 404 -44.57 -1.45 -33.57
C GLY A 404 -45.58 -1.79 -34.68
N VAL A 405 -45.33 -1.35 -35.92
CA VAL A 405 -46.21 -1.56 -37.09
C VAL A 405 -45.42 -2.13 -38.26
N ARG A 406 -46.01 -3.09 -38.97
CA ARG A 406 -45.37 -3.76 -40.13
C ARG A 406 -45.79 -3.20 -41.49
N HIS A 407 -46.79 -2.32 -41.53
CA HIS A 407 -47.37 -1.78 -42.77
C HIS A 407 -47.47 -0.25 -42.67
N ALA A 408 -47.41 0.45 -43.80
CA ALA A 408 -47.49 1.92 -43.91
C ALA A 408 -46.38 2.68 -43.15
N LEU A 409 -45.14 2.20 -43.21
CA LEU A 409 -44.00 2.92 -42.66
C LEU A 409 -43.75 4.22 -43.44
N PRO A 410 -43.50 5.34 -42.76
CA PRO A 410 -43.17 6.59 -43.43
C PRO A 410 -41.83 6.45 -44.16
N GLU A 411 -41.72 7.10 -45.31
CA GLU A 411 -40.44 7.22 -46.01
C GLU A 411 -39.54 8.17 -45.21
N VAL A 412 -38.53 7.62 -44.53
CA VAL A 412 -37.57 8.41 -43.77
C VAL A 412 -36.36 8.69 -44.66
N ASN A 413 -36.20 9.95 -45.04
CA ASN A 413 -35.05 10.46 -45.77
C ASN A 413 -34.37 11.55 -44.95
N VAL A 414 -33.08 11.74 -45.20
CA VAL A 414 -32.25 12.75 -44.55
C VAL A 414 -31.74 13.71 -45.61
N ARG A 415 -31.70 15.00 -45.27
CA ARG A 415 -31.07 16.04 -46.07
C ARG A 415 -29.85 16.53 -45.33
N MET A 416 -28.80 16.86 -46.06
CA MET A 416 -27.52 17.26 -45.50
C MET A 416 -26.98 18.49 -46.23
N GLY A 417 -26.47 19.43 -45.45
CA GLY A 417 -25.82 20.64 -45.92
C GLY A 417 -24.42 20.77 -45.35
N ILE A 418 -23.43 20.96 -46.21
CA ILE A 418 -22.03 21.07 -45.82
C ILE A 418 -21.44 22.38 -46.34
N ALA A 419 -20.86 23.17 -45.46
CA ALA A 419 -20.12 24.36 -45.86
C ALA A 419 -18.76 24.40 -45.19
N SER A 420 -17.76 24.88 -45.92
CA SER A 420 -16.40 25.02 -45.44
C SER A 420 -15.96 26.47 -45.55
N GLY A 421 -15.24 26.95 -44.56
CA GLY A 421 -14.81 28.34 -44.51
C GLY A 421 -14.45 28.79 -43.10
N ASP A 422 -14.20 30.08 -42.95
CA ASP A 422 -13.92 30.69 -41.65
C ASP A 422 -15.10 30.53 -40.69
N VAL A 423 -14.81 30.05 -39.50
CA VAL A 423 -15.72 30.03 -38.34
C VAL A 423 -14.97 30.48 -37.10
N THR A 424 -15.70 30.98 -36.11
CA THR A 424 -15.18 31.17 -34.76
C THR A 424 -15.58 29.96 -33.93
N VAL A 425 -14.59 29.17 -33.52
CA VAL A 425 -14.78 27.99 -32.65
C VAL A 425 -14.38 28.33 -31.22
N GLY A 426 -15.16 27.92 -30.22
CA GLY A 426 -14.80 28.17 -28.83
C GLY A 426 -15.90 27.86 -27.84
N SER A 427 -15.64 28.22 -26.57
CA SER A 427 -16.61 28.10 -25.48
C SER A 427 -17.56 29.30 -25.50
N ILE A 428 -18.76 29.11 -26.07
CA ILE A 428 -19.72 30.18 -26.33
C ILE A 428 -20.99 29.94 -25.50
N GLY A 429 -21.46 30.97 -24.79
CA GLY A 429 -22.66 30.90 -23.95
C GLY A 429 -22.62 31.88 -22.78
N SER A 430 -23.52 31.68 -21.81
CA SER A 430 -23.53 32.47 -20.56
C SER A 430 -22.45 31.96 -19.59
N GLU A 431 -22.15 32.73 -18.52
CA GLU A 431 -21.18 32.31 -17.50
C GLU A 431 -21.51 30.97 -16.85
N THR A 432 -22.79 30.62 -16.77
CA THR A 432 -23.29 29.39 -16.12
C THR A 432 -23.63 28.27 -17.10
N SER A 433 -23.61 28.53 -18.42
CA SER A 433 -23.94 27.55 -19.45
C SER A 433 -23.24 27.91 -20.76
N ARG A 434 -22.11 27.24 -21.02
CA ARG A 434 -21.33 27.36 -22.26
C ARG A 434 -21.32 26.04 -23.02
N GLY A 435 -21.46 26.11 -24.33
CA GLY A 435 -21.21 24.99 -25.23
C GLY A 435 -19.93 25.25 -26.03
N TYR A 436 -19.11 24.22 -26.24
CA TYR A 436 -18.03 24.32 -27.21
C TYR A 436 -18.62 24.12 -28.61
N THR A 437 -18.67 25.19 -29.40
CA THR A 437 -19.47 25.26 -30.64
C THR A 437 -18.77 26.16 -31.66
N VAL A 438 -19.25 26.11 -32.91
CA VAL A 438 -18.80 26.96 -34.01
C VAL A 438 -19.87 28.00 -34.34
N ILE A 439 -19.46 29.25 -34.60
CA ILE A 439 -20.33 30.32 -35.07
C ILE A 439 -19.73 31.01 -36.28
N GLY A 440 -20.57 31.57 -37.14
CA GLY A 440 -20.15 32.36 -38.30
C GLY A 440 -21.02 32.13 -39.52
N ASP A 441 -20.74 32.86 -40.59
CA ASP A 441 -21.50 32.77 -41.83
C ASP A 441 -21.48 31.37 -42.45
N THR A 442 -20.36 30.65 -42.32
CA THR A 442 -20.21 29.26 -42.81
C THR A 442 -21.21 28.33 -42.14
N VAL A 443 -21.50 28.52 -40.85
CA VAL A 443 -22.52 27.75 -40.11
C VAL A 443 -23.91 28.01 -40.69
N ASN A 444 -24.23 29.28 -40.94
CA ASN A 444 -25.50 29.68 -41.55
C ASN A 444 -25.64 29.15 -42.98
N LEU A 445 -24.54 29.11 -43.75
CA LEU A 445 -24.52 28.55 -45.10
C LEU A 445 -24.82 27.05 -45.08
N ALA A 446 -24.14 26.26 -44.23
CA ALA A 446 -24.39 24.83 -44.10
C ALA A 446 -25.86 24.51 -43.79
N SER A 447 -26.45 25.21 -42.80
CA SER A 447 -27.87 25.04 -42.45
C SER A 447 -28.82 25.39 -43.61
N ARG A 448 -28.47 26.35 -44.45
CA ARG A 448 -29.29 26.72 -45.62
C ARG A 448 -29.12 25.75 -46.78
N LEU A 449 -27.92 25.19 -46.97
CA LEU A 449 -27.68 24.14 -47.96
C LEU A 449 -28.49 22.89 -47.61
N GLU A 450 -28.58 22.53 -46.33
CA GLU A 450 -29.45 21.44 -45.87
C GLU A 450 -30.88 21.69 -46.36
N GLN A 451 -31.46 22.85 -46.02
CA GLN A 451 -32.82 23.22 -46.43
C GLN A 451 -32.98 23.27 -47.96
N ALA A 452 -31.94 23.72 -48.68
CA ALA A 452 -31.94 23.86 -50.13
C ALA A 452 -32.15 22.53 -50.86
N ASN A 453 -31.76 21.40 -50.24
CA ASN A 453 -31.99 20.06 -50.78
C ASN A 453 -33.45 19.82 -51.12
N LYS A 454 -34.39 20.39 -50.35
CA LYS A 454 -35.83 20.26 -50.60
C LYS A 454 -36.23 20.79 -51.97
N PHE A 455 -35.64 21.91 -52.40
CA PHE A 455 -36.01 22.58 -53.64
C PHE A 455 -35.41 21.90 -54.87
N TYR A 456 -34.22 21.30 -54.74
CA TYR A 456 -33.57 20.58 -55.83
C TYR A 456 -33.90 19.08 -55.85
N GLY A 457 -34.45 18.55 -54.75
CA GLY A 457 -34.68 17.12 -54.58
C GLY A 457 -33.38 16.31 -54.41
N THR A 458 -32.29 16.97 -54.02
CA THR A 458 -31.01 16.35 -53.66
C THR A 458 -31.05 15.85 -52.21
N SER A 459 -30.01 15.14 -51.79
CA SER A 459 -29.85 14.70 -50.40
C SER A 459 -28.64 15.32 -49.71
N ILE A 460 -27.57 15.65 -50.43
CA ILE A 460 -26.36 16.22 -49.85
C ILE A 460 -25.89 17.40 -50.71
N LEU A 461 -26.07 18.62 -50.22
CA LEU A 461 -25.56 19.83 -50.88
C LEU A 461 -24.32 20.36 -50.15
N VAL A 462 -23.31 20.72 -50.93
CA VAL A 462 -22.05 21.26 -50.42
C VAL A 462 -21.74 22.63 -51.04
N SER A 463 -21.06 23.49 -50.29
CA SER A 463 -20.55 24.78 -50.78
C SER A 463 -19.39 24.60 -51.75
N GLU A 464 -19.08 25.62 -52.54
CA GLU A 464 -17.94 25.60 -53.47
C GLU A 464 -16.62 25.32 -52.74
N ALA A 465 -16.38 26.05 -51.63
CA ALA A 465 -15.20 25.83 -50.80
C ALA A 465 -15.11 24.40 -50.25
N THR A 466 -16.25 23.75 -49.96
CA THR A 466 -16.24 22.35 -49.50
C THR A 466 -15.80 21.41 -50.62
N ARG A 467 -16.34 21.60 -51.83
CA ARG A 467 -15.93 20.84 -53.01
C ARG A 467 -14.43 21.00 -53.27
N ASP A 468 -13.90 22.21 -53.14
CA ASP A 468 -12.48 22.50 -53.38
C ASP A 468 -11.57 21.87 -52.32
N PHE A 469 -11.94 21.94 -51.05
CA PHE A 469 -11.17 21.34 -49.94
C PHE A 469 -11.32 19.82 -49.84
N ALA A 470 -12.37 19.23 -50.42
CA ALA A 470 -12.61 17.78 -50.34
C ALA A 470 -11.68 16.93 -51.22
N GLY A 471 -11.02 17.55 -52.22
CA GLY A 471 -10.12 16.87 -53.16
C GLY A 471 -10.83 15.99 -54.19
N ASP A 472 -10.06 15.23 -54.98
CA ASP A 472 -10.54 14.53 -56.18
C ASP A 472 -11.10 13.11 -55.93
N THR A 473 -11.12 12.65 -54.68
CA THR A 473 -11.60 11.30 -54.32
C THR A 473 -13.12 11.19 -54.24
N LEU A 474 -13.83 12.32 -54.34
CA LEU A 474 -15.28 12.42 -54.21
C LEU A 474 -15.88 13.00 -55.50
N ALA A 475 -17.00 12.45 -55.92
CA ALA A 475 -17.72 12.86 -57.12
C ALA A 475 -18.76 13.92 -56.78
N PHE A 476 -18.68 15.06 -57.46
CA PHE A 476 -19.61 16.17 -57.31
C PHE A 476 -20.23 16.53 -58.66
N ARG A 477 -21.44 17.07 -58.62
CA ARG A 477 -22.01 17.82 -59.76
C ARG A 477 -22.45 19.21 -59.29
N GLU A 478 -22.20 20.22 -60.10
CA GLU A 478 -22.73 21.56 -59.82
C GLU A 478 -24.24 21.56 -60.06
N ILE A 479 -25.01 22.04 -59.09
CA ILE A 479 -26.47 22.08 -59.16
C ILE A 479 -26.97 23.44 -59.63
N ASP A 480 -26.51 24.51 -58.98
CA ASP A 480 -26.93 25.89 -59.28
C ASP A 480 -26.01 26.91 -58.57
N SER A 481 -26.29 28.20 -58.78
CA SER A 481 -25.77 29.31 -57.98
C SER A 481 -26.90 29.90 -57.12
N LEU A 482 -26.72 29.93 -55.79
CA LEU A 482 -27.70 30.43 -54.83
C LEU A 482 -27.27 31.76 -54.22
N ARG A 483 -28.20 32.72 -54.14
CA ARG A 483 -28.01 33.92 -53.29
C ARG A 483 -28.51 33.63 -51.88
N VAL A 484 -27.58 33.67 -50.95
CA VAL A 484 -27.84 33.41 -49.54
C VAL A 484 -28.23 34.74 -48.89
N SER A 485 -29.45 34.86 -48.34
CA SER A 485 -29.93 36.09 -47.67
C SER A 485 -28.87 36.68 -46.71
N GLY A 486 -28.40 37.89 -46.99
CA GLY A 486 -27.29 38.54 -46.28
C GLY A 486 -25.95 38.59 -47.04
N ARG A 487 -25.79 37.86 -48.15
CA ARG A 487 -24.64 37.95 -49.08
C ARG A 487 -25.09 38.45 -50.46
N LEU A 488 -24.31 39.36 -51.04
CA LEU A 488 -24.55 39.90 -52.38
C LEU A 488 -24.00 38.99 -53.49
N GLU A 489 -22.96 38.22 -53.18
CA GLU A 489 -22.31 37.31 -54.13
C GLU A 489 -23.05 35.96 -54.18
N PRO A 490 -23.27 35.41 -55.38
CA PRO A 490 -23.86 34.08 -55.55
C PRO A 490 -22.88 32.98 -55.14
N GLU A 491 -23.36 32.02 -54.36
CA GLU A 491 -22.60 30.84 -53.94
C GLU A 491 -22.93 29.68 -54.89
N ARG A 492 -21.92 29.09 -55.52
CA ARG A 492 -22.09 27.85 -56.29
C ARG A 492 -22.30 26.68 -55.34
N VAL A 493 -23.27 25.84 -55.64
CA VAL A 493 -23.61 24.68 -54.81
C VAL A 493 -23.51 23.39 -55.60
N PHE A 494 -23.03 22.35 -54.93
CA PHE A 494 -22.73 21.07 -55.55
C PHE A 494 -23.48 19.95 -54.83
N ASP A 495 -23.96 18.97 -55.57
CA ASP A 495 -24.51 17.72 -55.03
C ASP A 495 -23.36 16.72 -54.89
N LEU A 496 -23.18 16.18 -53.68
CA LEU A 496 -22.20 15.14 -53.40
C LEU A 496 -22.82 13.80 -53.78
N MET A 497 -22.30 13.19 -54.85
CA MET A 497 -22.92 12.05 -55.52
C MET A 497 -22.46 10.72 -54.92
N ASP A 498 -21.15 10.48 -54.88
CA ASP A 498 -20.52 9.21 -54.48
C ASP A 498 -19.01 9.41 -54.31
N TYR A 499 -18.25 8.35 -54.04
CA TYR A 499 -16.80 8.35 -54.23
C TYR A 499 -16.47 8.23 -55.72
N THR A 500 -15.39 8.91 -56.15
CA THR A 500 -14.99 8.93 -57.58
C THR A 500 -14.75 7.53 -58.15
N GLU A 501 -14.23 6.61 -57.34
CA GLU A 501 -13.94 5.23 -57.75
C GLU A 501 -15.19 4.31 -57.78
N SER A 502 -16.18 4.56 -56.92
CA SER A 502 -17.42 3.78 -56.85
C SER A 502 -18.54 4.35 -57.73
N GLN A 503 -18.36 5.56 -58.26
CA GLN A 503 -19.38 6.24 -59.05
C GLN A 503 -19.79 5.41 -60.27
N SER A 504 -21.08 5.13 -60.38
CA SER A 504 -21.64 4.43 -61.53
C SER A 504 -21.41 5.18 -62.84
N GLU A 505 -21.30 4.44 -63.95
CA GLU A 505 -21.16 5.04 -65.28
C GLU A 505 -22.33 6.00 -65.60
N ALA A 506 -23.56 5.62 -65.24
CA ALA A 506 -24.73 6.47 -65.38
C ALA A 506 -24.60 7.76 -64.54
N GLY A 507 -24.06 7.68 -63.32
CA GLY A 507 -23.80 8.85 -62.47
C GLY A 507 -22.77 9.80 -63.06
N ARG A 508 -21.69 9.26 -63.66
CA ARG A 508 -20.67 10.06 -64.36
C ARG A 508 -21.25 10.76 -65.59
N GLN A 509 -21.99 10.04 -66.41
CA GLN A 509 -22.66 10.58 -67.60
C GLN A 509 -23.68 11.66 -67.22
N LEU A 510 -24.48 11.41 -66.16
CA LEU A 510 -25.43 12.39 -65.63
C LEU A 510 -24.74 13.68 -65.19
N ALA A 511 -23.64 13.59 -64.42
CA ALA A 511 -22.91 14.76 -63.96
C ALA A 511 -22.37 15.61 -65.13
N GLN A 512 -21.77 14.97 -66.14
CA GLN A 512 -21.25 15.65 -67.34
C GLN A 512 -22.36 16.27 -68.19
N ALA A 513 -23.46 15.53 -68.41
CA ALA A 513 -24.61 16.03 -69.16
C ALA A 513 -25.29 17.21 -68.45
N TYR A 514 -25.42 17.13 -67.11
CA TYR A 514 -26.01 18.18 -66.29
C TYR A 514 -25.15 19.45 -66.32
N GLU A 515 -23.83 19.34 -66.22
CA GLU A 515 -22.92 20.49 -66.31
C GLU A 515 -23.03 21.22 -67.66
N ALA A 516 -23.10 20.46 -68.76
CA ALA A 516 -23.33 21.02 -70.08
C ALA A 516 -24.71 21.72 -70.18
N ALA A 517 -25.76 21.10 -69.64
CA ALA A 517 -27.12 21.66 -69.58
C ALA A 517 -27.16 22.97 -68.76
N LEU A 518 -26.50 23.00 -67.61
CA LEU A 518 -26.39 24.17 -66.75
C LEU A 518 -25.66 25.32 -67.45
N GLY A 519 -24.62 25.01 -68.24
CA GLY A 519 -23.91 25.97 -69.07
C GLY A 519 -24.79 26.63 -70.13
N LEU A 520 -25.69 25.87 -70.77
CA LEU A 520 -26.67 26.39 -71.74
C LEU A 520 -27.75 27.24 -71.05
N TYR A 521 -28.23 26.77 -69.90
CA TYR A 521 -29.20 27.48 -69.07
C TYR A 521 -28.69 28.88 -68.66
N ARG A 522 -27.43 28.98 -68.22
CA ARG A 522 -26.79 30.26 -67.85
C ARG A 522 -26.58 31.20 -69.05
N LYS A 523 -26.44 30.66 -70.25
CA LYS A 523 -26.39 31.42 -71.51
C LYS A 523 -27.78 31.83 -72.02
N GLN A 524 -28.85 31.44 -71.33
CA GLN A 524 -30.24 31.64 -71.72
C GLN A 524 -30.61 30.95 -73.04
N ASP A 525 -29.86 29.91 -73.43
CA ASP A 525 -30.22 29.03 -74.55
C ASP A 525 -31.25 28.00 -74.05
N TRP A 526 -32.51 28.42 -73.99
CA TRP A 526 -33.58 27.63 -73.40
C TRP A 526 -33.86 26.32 -74.15
N ASP A 527 -33.77 26.33 -75.48
CA ASP A 527 -34.02 25.15 -76.30
C ASP A 527 -32.88 24.14 -76.15
N GLY A 528 -31.63 24.61 -76.18
CA GLY A 528 -30.46 23.78 -75.91
C GLY A 528 -30.45 23.22 -74.48
N ALA A 529 -30.75 24.05 -73.49
CA ALA A 529 -30.81 23.65 -72.09
C ALA A 529 -31.93 22.63 -71.83
N GLU A 530 -33.13 22.84 -72.38
CA GLU A 530 -34.24 21.90 -72.24
C GLU A 530 -33.88 20.53 -72.84
N ALA A 531 -33.32 20.49 -74.05
CA ALA A 531 -32.89 19.25 -74.67
C ALA A 531 -31.83 18.53 -73.83
N ALA A 532 -30.85 19.26 -73.29
CA ALA A 532 -29.78 18.71 -72.47
C ALA A 532 -30.28 18.18 -71.11
N PHE A 533 -31.18 18.89 -70.41
CA PHE A 533 -31.78 18.37 -69.16
C PHE A 533 -32.72 17.18 -69.41
N ARG A 534 -33.41 17.11 -70.56
CA ARG A 534 -34.15 15.90 -70.95
C ARG A 534 -33.20 14.71 -71.17
N ALA A 535 -32.04 14.92 -71.77
CA ALA A 535 -31.03 13.87 -71.91
C ALA A 535 -30.52 13.37 -70.55
N CYS A 536 -30.38 14.25 -69.54
CA CYS A 536 -30.09 13.82 -68.17
C CYS A 536 -31.16 12.85 -67.63
N LEU A 537 -32.43 13.09 -67.93
CA LEU A 537 -33.55 12.20 -67.55
C LEU A 537 -33.60 10.91 -68.36
N GLU A 538 -32.99 10.85 -69.55
CA GLU A 538 -32.81 9.59 -70.26
C GLU A 538 -31.76 8.70 -69.58
N VAL A 539 -30.71 9.30 -69.01
CA VAL A 539 -29.67 8.59 -68.25
C VAL A 539 -30.20 8.15 -66.89
N VAL A 540 -30.83 9.06 -66.14
CA VAL A 540 -31.44 8.78 -64.83
C VAL A 540 -32.85 9.38 -64.77
N PRO A 541 -33.90 8.57 -65.04
CA PRO A 541 -35.29 9.06 -65.10
C PRO A 541 -35.81 9.70 -63.82
N ALA A 542 -35.25 9.33 -62.67
CA ALA A 542 -35.64 9.83 -61.36
C ALA A 542 -34.85 11.08 -60.90
N ASP A 543 -33.99 11.66 -61.76
CA ASP A 543 -33.15 12.81 -61.38
C ASP A 543 -33.98 14.07 -61.15
N ARG A 544 -34.21 14.41 -59.88
CA ARG A 544 -35.01 15.58 -59.49
C ARG A 544 -34.37 16.92 -59.87
N PRO A 545 -33.05 17.14 -59.73
CA PRO A 545 -32.44 18.39 -60.17
C PRO A 545 -32.74 18.73 -61.62
N SER A 546 -32.63 17.76 -62.55
CA SER A 546 -32.96 18.01 -63.95
C SER A 546 -34.43 18.39 -64.16
N GLN A 547 -35.37 17.76 -63.43
CA GLN A 547 -36.79 18.12 -63.47
C GLN A 547 -37.03 19.55 -62.98
N VAL A 548 -36.39 19.93 -61.86
CA VAL A 548 -36.49 21.28 -61.30
C VAL A 548 -35.98 22.33 -62.29
N MET A 549 -34.89 22.05 -63.00
CA MET A 549 -34.36 22.97 -64.02
C MET A 549 -35.29 23.08 -65.23
N LEU A 550 -35.92 21.99 -65.68
CA LEU A 550 -36.92 22.02 -66.75
C LEU A 550 -38.14 22.87 -66.36
N ASP A 551 -38.64 22.73 -65.13
CA ASP A 551 -39.75 23.53 -64.61
C ASP A 551 -39.38 25.03 -64.59
N ARG A 552 -38.15 25.36 -64.21
CA ARG A 552 -37.63 26.74 -64.23
C ARG A 552 -37.52 27.30 -65.64
N ILE A 553 -37.01 26.51 -66.60
CA ILE A 553 -36.96 26.91 -68.02
C ILE A 553 -38.38 27.21 -68.53
N ALA A 554 -39.35 26.34 -68.21
CA ALA A 554 -40.75 26.57 -68.57
C ALA A 554 -41.32 27.86 -67.95
N ALA A 555 -40.93 28.19 -66.72
CA ALA A 555 -41.30 29.45 -66.07
C ALA A 555 -40.62 30.67 -66.74
N PHE A 556 -39.33 30.60 -67.05
CA PHE A 556 -38.62 31.69 -67.72
C PHE A 556 -39.08 31.95 -69.16
N ARG A 557 -39.59 30.93 -69.85
CA ARG A 557 -40.25 31.15 -71.15
C ARG A 557 -41.53 31.97 -71.04
N GLN A 558 -42.24 31.89 -69.92
CA GLN A 558 -43.42 32.70 -69.66
C GLN A 558 -43.05 34.09 -69.18
N THR A 559 -42.03 34.18 -68.33
CA THR A 559 -41.54 35.43 -67.73
C THR A 559 -40.01 35.47 -67.84
N PRO A 560 -39.46 36.05 -68.92
CA PRO A 560 -38.00 36.10 -69.13
C PRO A 560 -37.27 36.81 -67.98
N PRO A 561 -36.04 36.39 -67.66
CA PRO A 561 -35.25 37.05 -66.63
C PRO A 561 -34.89 38.49 -67.03
N GLU A 562 -34.62 39.34 -66.03
CA GLU A 562 -34.25 40.75 -66.26
C GLU A 562 -32.94 40.90 -67.05
N ALA A 563 -32.77 42.04 -67.73
CA ALA A 563 -31.54 42.33 -68.46
C ALA A 563 -30.34 42.39 -67.49
N GLY A 564 -29.32 41.56 -67.72
CA GLY A 564 -28.17 41.43 -66.83
C GLY A 564 -28.32 40.36 -65.75
N TRP A 565 -29.28 39.43 -65.90
CA TRP A 565 -29.42 38.27 -65.02
C TRP A 565 -28.11 37.50 -64.86
N ASP A 566 -27.76 37.25 -63.60
CA ASP A 566 -26.51 36.64 -63.15
C ASP A 566 -26.58 35.11 -63.08
N GLY A 567 -27.65 34.50 -63.60
CA GLY A 567 -27.87 33.06 -63.58
C GLY A 567 -28.49 32.52 -62.29
N VAL A 568 -28.78 33.38 -61.29
CA VAL A 568 -29.34 32.96 -60.01
C VAL A 568 -30.86 32.88 -60.05
N TRP A 569 -31.42 31.74 -59.63
CA TRP A 569 -32.87 31.63 -59.43
C TRP A 569 -33.31 32.30 -58.12
N VAL A 570 -34.18 33.30 -58.22
CA VAL A 570 -34.91 33.87 -57.08
C VAL A 570 -36.35 33.37 -57.17
N ALA A 571 -36.76 32.51 -56.23
CA ALA A 571 -38.13 32.04 -56.20
C ALA A 571 -39.07 33.24 -55.96
N MET A 572 -39.97 33.51 -56.91
CA MET A 572 -41.08 34.44 -56.73
C MET A 572 -41.93 33.91 -55.57
N SER A 573 -42.01 34.67 -54.47
CA SER A 573 -42.78 34.28 -53.28
C SER A 573 -44.19 33.86 -53.66
N LYS A 574 -44.63 32.69 -53.20
CA LYS A 574 -46.06 32.38 -53.05
C LYS A 574 -46.45 32.55 -51.60
#